data_AF-A0A0A3I3K8-F1
#
_entry.id   AF-A0A0A3I3K8-F1
#
_cell.length_a   1.000
_cell.length_b   1.000
_cell.length_c   1.000
_cell.angle_alpha   90.00
_cell.angle_beta   90.00
_cell.angle_gamma   90.00
#
_symmetry.space_group_name_H-M   'P 1'
#
loop_
_entity.id
_entity.type
_entity.pdbx_description
1 polymer ?
#
loop_
_entity_poly.entity_id
_entity_poly.type
_entity_poly.pdbx_seq_one_letter_code
_entity_poly.pdbx_strand_id
1 'polypeptide(L)'
;MKNIKKLTFVGVSVFMLAILGACGNTEQQNETEESAENLAGGTMLAGEEAPEITGTLKSIESNDEVVITVSGDDVTYRLSEEAKTQLENKEVELGNEITFTTFSIGDAKESVAEFIVE
;
A
#
# COMPACT_ATOMS: atom_id res chain seq x y z
N MET A 1 54.61 20.11 -13.99
CA MET A 1 55.02 19.81 -12.61
C MET A 1 53.77 19.49 -11.79
N LYS A 2 53.66 18.26 -11.28
CA LYS A 2 52.58 17.81 -10.39
C LYS A 2 52.82 18.39 -8.99
N ASN A 3 51.89 19.17 -8.46
CA ASN A 3 51.94 19.63 -7.07
C ASN A 3 50.74 19.08 -6.26
N ILE A 4 51.06 17.98 -5.56
CA ILE A 4 50.75 17.68 -4.14
C ILE A 4 49.30 17.86 -3.64
N LYS A 5 48.63 16.73 -3.41
CA LYS A 5 47.55 16.54 -2.43
C LYS A 5 48.11 16.66 -1.01
N LYS A 6 47.53 17.50 -0.13
CA LYS A 6 47.33 17.31 1.32
C LYS A 6 46.16 18.22 1.75
N LEU A 7 44.96 17.69 2.00
CA LEU A 7 44.49 17.17 3.28
C LEU A 7 44.28 18.28 4.34
N THR A 8 43.09 18.89 4.33
CA THR A 8 42.54 19.64 5.46
C THR A 8 41.13 19.12 5.70
N PHE A 9 41.07 18.00 6.44
CA PHE A 9 39.89 17.59 7.18
C PHE A 9 39.84 18.48 8.42
N VAL A 10 38.65 19.02 8.75
CA VAL A 10 38.17 19.52 10.06
C VAL A 10 37.22 20.68 9.76
N GLY A 11 35.92 20.42 9.92
CA GLY A 11 34.88 21.40 9.62
C GLY A 11 33.53 20.99 10.18
N VAL A 12 33.45 20.88 11.51
CA VAL A 12 32.25 21.16 12.30
C VAL A 12 31.10 20.14 12.18
N SER A 13 31.24 19.07 12.94
CA SER A 13 30.13 18.37 13.60
C SER A 13 29.45 19.33 14.59
N VAL A 14 28.41 20.04 14.16
CA VAL A 14 27.42 20.70 15.04
C VAL A 14 26.10 20.84 14.28
N PHE A 15 25.15 19.93 14.48
CA PHE A 15 23.72 20.22 14.73
C PHE A 15 22.95 18.88 14.80
N MET A 16 23.26 18.12 15.84
CA MET A 16 22.39 17.09 16.38
C MET A 16 21.76 17.71 17.63
N LEU A 17 20.43 17.61 17.79
CA LEU A 17 19.59 18.00 18.95
C LEU A 17 18.79 19.31 18.82
N ALA A 18 17.62 19.19 18.19
CA ALA A 18 16.38 19.93 18.44
C ALA A 18 15.32 19.19 17.59
N ILE A 19 14.16 18.69 18.00
CA ILE A 19 13.27 19.00 19.12
C ILE A 19 12.43 17.72 19.34
N LEU A 20 12.69 16.97 20.42
CA LEU A 20 11.69 16.10 21.05
C LEU A 20 10.86 17.03 21.95
N GLY A 21 9.63 17.35 21.55
CA GLY A 21 8.77 18.21 22.34
C GLY A 21 7.30 18.15 21.87
N ALA A 22 6.47 17.55 22.71
CA ALA A 22 5.01 17.69 22.78
C ALA A 22 4.14 16.92 21.76
N CYS A 23 4.00 15.61 21.98
CA CYS A 23 2.66 15.02 21.98
C CYS A 23 1.92 15.54 23.22
N GLY A 24 0.73 16.13 23.06
CA GLY A 24 -0.06 16.61 24.19
C GLY A 24 -1.35 17.36 23.87
N ASN A 25 -2.34 16.63 23.35
CA ASN A 25 -3.79 16.78 23.60
C ASN A 25 -4.64 17.85 22.83
N THR A 26 -5.35 17.35 21.81
CA THR A 26 -6.83 17.29 21.57
C THR A 26 -7.73 18.53 21.67
N GLU A 27 -8.44 18.81 20.56
CA GLU A 27 -9.92 19.02 20.36
C GLU A 27 -10.14 19.89 19.09
N GLN A 28 -10.35 19.28 17.91
CA GLN A 28 -11.64 18.97 17.24
C GLN A 28 -12.42 20.21 16.75
N GLN A 29 -12.56 20.35 15.42
CA GLN A 29 -13.82 20.52 14.66
C GLN A 29 -13.48 20.79 13.17
N ASN A 30 -13.51 19.73 12.34
CA ASN A 30 -14.55 19.44 11.34
C ASN A 30 -14.58 20.46 10.19
N GLU A 31 -14.05 20.07 9.03
CA GLU A 31 -14.82 19.80 7.82
C GLU A 31 -13.85 19.38 6.70
N THR A 32 -14.26 18.33 5.98
CA THR A 32 -13.88 18.04 4.58
C THR A 32 -12.76 17.02 4.34
N GLU A 33 -13.12 16.09 3.44
CA GLU A 33 -12.30 15.24 2.57
C GLU A 33 -11.69 13.95 3.14
N GLU A 34 -12.35 12.84 2.80
CA GLU A 34 -11.72 11.74 2.04
C GLU A 34 -10.32 11.35 2.55
N SER A 35 -10.27 10.58 3.62
CA SER A 35 -9.04 9.91 4.04
C SER A 35 -9.28 8.43 4.20
N ALA A 36 -8.68 7.69 3.28
CA ALA A 36 -8.31 6.30 3.39
C ALA A 36 -7.48 6.09 4.67
N GLU A 37 -8.15 5.87 5.80
CA GLU A 37 -7.50 5.54 7.07
C GLU A 37 -8.30 4.47 7.81
N ASN A 38 -8.05 3.19 7.48
CA ASN A 38 -8.06 2.14 8.50
C ASN A 38 -7.30 0.87 8.08
N LEU A 39 -5.98 0.97 7.91
CA LEU A 39 -5.06 -0.18 7.80
C LEU A 39 -4.71 -0.74 9.20
N ALA A 40 -5.72 -1.18 9.95
CA ALA A 40 -5.49 -1.84 11.24
C ALA A 40 -6.54 -2.94 11.50
N GLY A 41 -6.26 -4.15 11.01
CA GLY A 41 -6.81 -5.42 11.50
C GLY A 41 -8.29 -5.41 11.89
N GLY A 42 -9.19 -5.28 10.92
CA GLY A 42 -10.63 -5.30 11.15
C GLY A 42 -11.20 -6.71 11.01
N THR A 43 -11.72 -7.28 12.09
CA THR A 43 -12.81 -8.27 11.98
C THR A 43 -14.00 -7.56 11.35
N MET A 44 -14.35 -7.87 10.10
CA MET A 44 -15.56 -7.33 9.46
C MET A 44 -16.76 -7.57 10.39
N LEU A 45 -17.48 -6.50 10.75
CA LEU A 45 -18.74 -6.64 11.48
C LEU A 45 -19.75 -7.29 10.52
N ALA A 46 -20.56 -8.21 11.05
CA ALA A 46 -21.54 -8.92 10.22
C ALA A 46 -22.53 -7.93 9.59
N GLY A 47 -22.42 -7.74 8.27
CA GLY A 47 -23.29 -6.87 7.48
C GLY A 47 -22.61 -5.67 6.81
N GLU A 48 -21.30 -5.45 6.99
CA GLU A 48 -20.55 -4.46 6.21
C GLU A 48 -19.98 -5.08 4.93
N GLU A 49 -20.13 -4.36 3.81
CA GLU A 49 -19.54 -4.75 2.52
C GLU A 49 -18.01 -4.68 2.62
N ALA A 50 -17.32 -5.63 1.98
CA ALA A 50 -15.87 -5.63 1.97
C ALA A 50 -15.37 -4.33 1.29
N PRO A 51 -14.34 -3.66 1.84
CA PRO A 51 -13.86 -2.41 1.28
C PRO A 51 -13.39 -2.62 -0.16
N GLU A 52 -13.87 -1.75 -1.05
CA GLU A 52 -13.39 -1.68 -2.42
C GLU A 52 -12.07 -0.90 -2.46
N ILE A 53 -11.08 -1.48 -3.13
CA ILE A 53 -9.74 -0.93 -3.29
C ILE A 53 -9.50 -0.74 -4.78
N THR A 54 -9.01 0.44 -5.16
CA THR A 54 -8.57 0.72 -6.53
C THR A 54 -7.05 0.65 -6.62
N GLY A 55 -6.54 0.05 -7.68
CA GLY A 55 -5.11 -0.03 -7.95
C GLY A 55 -4.81 -0.37 -9.40
N THR A 56 -3.53 -0.48 -9.74
CA THR A 56 -3.10 -0.90 -11.09
C THR A 56 -2.49 -2.29 -11.02
N LEU A 57 -3.00 -3.23 -11.83
CA LEU A 57 -2.43 -4.57 -11.89
C LEU A 57 -1.05 -4.51 -12.56
N LYS A 58 0.02 -4.75 -11.79
CA LYS A 58 1.40 -4.53 -12.24
C LYS A 58 2.05 -5.79 -12.80
N SER A 59 1.99 -6.89 -12.05
CA SER A 59 2.56 -8.18 -12.45
C SER A 59 1.77 -9.35 -11.88
N ILE A 60 1.89 -10.51 -12.53
CA ILE A 60 1.44 -11.80 -12.01
C ILE A 60 2.72 -12.56 -11.63
N GLU A 61 2.95 -12.73 -10.33
CA GLU A 61 4.15 -13.40 -9.81
C GLU A 61 4.03 -14.92 -9.89
N SER A 62 2.81 -15.43 -9.73
CA SER A 62 2.48 -16.87 -9.76
C SER A 62 1.00 -17.05 -10.11
N ASN A 63 0.55 -18.28 -10.36
CA ASN A 63 -0.87 -18.55 -10.63
C ASN A 63 -1.80 -18.07 -9.51
N ASP A 64 -1.30 -18.01 -8.27
CA ASP A 64 -2.08 -17.64 -7.10
C ASP A 64 -1.71 -16.26 -6.52
N GLU A 65 -0.76 -15.54 -7.11
CA GLU A 65 -0.27 -14.28 -6.55
C GLU A 65 -0.03 -13.19 -7.62
N VAL A 66 -0.47 -11.98 -7.30
CA VAL A 66 -0.34 -10.80 -8.15
C VAL A 66 0.24 -9.63 -7.37
N VAL A 67 0.90 -8.72 -8.07
CA VAL A 67 1.33 -7.43 -7.55
C VAL A 67 0.40 -6.37 -8.10
N ILE A 68 -0.25 -5.66 -7.20
CA ILE A 68 -1.12 -4.52 -7.52
C ILE A 68 -0.48 -3.29 -6.89
N THR A 69 -0.32 -2.22 -7.69
CA THR A 69 0.09 -0.93 -7.16
C THR A 69 -1.12 -0.21 -6.59
N VAL A 70 -1.16 -0.03 -5.28
CA VAL A 70 -2.24 0.67 -4.55
C VAL A 70 -1.63 1.90 -3.89
N SER A 71 -2.18 3.08 -4.17
CA SER A 71 -1.68 4.37 -3.63
C SER A 71 -0.19 4.63 -3.85
N GLY A 72 0.41 4.03 -4.89
CA GLY A 72 1.84 4.15 -5.21
C GLY A 72 2.75 3.09 -4.60
N ASP A 73 2.22 2.23 -3.72
CA ASP A 73 2.94 1.10 -3.14
C ASP A 73 2.61 -0.20 -3.88
N ASP A 74 3.63 -1.02 -4.14
CA ASP A 74 3.45 -2.34 -4.72
C ASP A 74 3.09 -3.35 -3.62
N VAL A 75 1.88 -3.90 -3.68
CA VAL A 75 1.38 -4.87 -2.70
C VAL A 75 1.16 -6.21 -3.39
N THR A 76 1.69 -7.28 -2.79
CA THR A 76 1.48 -8.65 -3.28
C THR A 76 0.24 -9.25 -2.63
N TYR A 77 -0.78 -9.51 -3.44
CA TYR A 77 -2.01 -10.17 -3.01
C TYR A 77 -2.03 -11.63 -3.46
N ARG A 78 -2.70 -12.47 -2.67
CA ARG A 78 -3.15 -13.79 -3.16
C ARG A 78 -4.41 -13.62 -3.99
N LEU A 79 -4.67 -14.55 -4.90
CA LEU A 79 -5.91 -14.59 -5.67
C LEU A 79 -6.85 -15.64 -5.09
N SER A 80 -8.13 -15.30 -4.96
CA SER A 80 -9.21 -16.28 -4.81
C SER A 80 -9.38 -17.11 -6.09
N GLU A 81 -10.18 -18.17 -6.03
CA GLU A 81 -10.59 -18.92 -7.22
C GLU A 81 -11.38 -18.06 -8.22
N GLU A 82 -12.19 -17.13 -7.73
CA GLU A 82 -12.99 -16.22 -8.58
C GLU A 82 -12.07 -15.24 -9.32
N ALA A 83 -11.17 -14.57 -8.58
CA ALA A 83 -10.22 -13.63 -9.14
C ALA A 83 -9.27 -14.30 -10.16
N LYS A 84 -8.87 -15.54 -9.91
CA LYS A 84 -8.11 -16.35 -10.88
C LYS A 84 -8.90 -16.56 -12.18
N THR A 85 -10.16 -16.94 -12.06
CA THR A 85 -11.04 -17.16 -13.22
C THR A 85 -11.18 -15.89 -14.07
N GLN A 86 -11.33 -14.72 -13.44
CA GLN A 86 -11.44 -13.43 -14.14
C GLN A 86 -10.16 -13.07 -14.91
N LEU A 87 -8.98 -13.35 -14.34
CA LEU A 87 -7.69 -13.18 -15.04
C LEU A 87 -7.54 -14.16 -16.21
N GLU A 88 -7.94 -15.42 -16.04
CA GLU A 88 -7.91 -16.43 -17.10
C GLU A 88 -8.85 -16.08 -18.27
N ASN A 89 -10.02 -15.51 -17.96
CA ASN A 89 -10.98 -15.00 -18.93
C ASN A 89 -10.54 -13.69 -19.60
N LYS A 90 -9.44 -13.09 -19.15
CA LYS A 90 -8.93 -11.78 -19.59
C LYS A 90 -9.93 -10.64 -19.39
N GLU A 91 -10.74 -10.75 -18.33
CA GLU A 91 -11.59 -9.64 -17.88
C GLU A 91 -10.73 -8.51 -17.30
N VAL A 92 -9.55 -8.88 -16.78
CA VAL A 92 -8.55 -7.97 -16.25
C VAL A 92 -7.20 -8.24 -16.92
N GLU A 93 -6.51 -7.17 -17.34
CA GLU A 93 -5.21 -7.24 -18.00
C GLU A 93 -4.14 -6.43 -17.23
N LEU A 94 -2.87 -6.79 -17.45
CA LEU A 94 -1.74 -6.08 -16.86
C LEU A 94 -1.71 -4.62 -17.33
N GLY A 95 -1.45 -3.70 -16.40
CA GLY A 95 -1.41 -2.26 -16.63
C GLY A 95 -2.76 -1.58 -16.55
N ASN A 96 -3.86 -2.33 -16.40
CA ASN A 96 -5.18 -1.74 -16.20
C ASN A 96 -5.35 -1.26 -14.75
N GLU A 97 -6.04 -0.13 -14.62
CA GLU A 97 -6.65 0.26 -13.35
C GLU A 97 -7.81 -0.70 -13.07
N ILE A 98 -7.86 -1.21 -11.85
CA ILE A 98 -8.79 -2.24 -11.39
C ILE A 98 -9.34 -1.82 -10.04
N THR A 99 -10.62 -2.12 -9.83
CA THR A 99 -11.24 -2.07 -8.49
C THR A 99 -11.45 -3.50 -8.03
N PHE A 100 -11.17 -3.80 -6.76
CA PHE A 100 -11.25 -5.14 -6.22
C PHE A 100 -11.54 -5.11 -4.73
N THR A 101 -12.06 -6.21 -4.20
CA THR A 101 -12.24 -6.39 -2.76
C THR A 101 -11.20 -7.36 -2.20
N THR A 102 -10.86 -7.21 -0.93
CA THR A 102 -9.92 -8.11 -0.25
C THR A 102 -10.53 -8.80 0.96
N PHE A 103 -9.98 -9.96 1.31
CA PHE A 103 -10.22 -10.63 2.58
C PHE A 103 -8.92 -11.22 3.13
N SER A 104 -8.90 -11.51 4.43
CA SER A 104 -7.80 -12.20 5.12
C SER A 104 -8.35 -13.42 5.88
N ILE A 105 -7.64 -14.55 5.82
CA ILE A 105 -8.03 -15.79 6.53
C ILE A 105 -6.94 -16.18 7.52
N GLY A 106 -6.96 -15.54 8.70
CA GLY A 106 -6.10 -15.94 9.82
C GLY A 106 -4.61 -15.71 9.60
N ASP A 107 -4.21 -15.10 8.50
CA ASP A 107 -2.84 -14.70 8.19
C ASP A 107 -2.75 -13.21 7.78
N ALA A 108 -1.55 -12.66 7.85
CA ALA A 108 -1.32 -11.24 7.58
C ALA A 108 -1.37 -10.88 6.08
N LYS A 109 -1.50 -11.87 5.19
CA LYS A 109 -1.53 -11.64 3.74
C LYS A 109 -2.98 -11.54 3.27
N GLU A 110 -3.29 -10.45 2.58
CA GLU A 110 -4.61 -10.25 1.99
C GLU A 110 -4.75 -11.04 0.68
N SER A 111 -5.98 -11.47 0.41
CA SER A 111 -6.39 -12.16 -0.81
C SER A 111 -7.41 -11.30 -1.55
N VAL A 112 -7.24 -11.13 -2.86
CA VAL A 112 -8.24 -10.54 -3.76
C VAL A 112 -9.43 -11.50 -3.82
N ALA A 113 -10.60 -11.01 -3.45
CA ALA A 113 -11.85 -11.78 -3.52
C ALA A 113 -12.36 -11.83 -4.96
N GLU A 114 -12.52 -10.68 -5.58
CA GLU A 114 -12.98 -10.52 -6.95
C GLU A 114 -12.50 -9.17 -7.49
N PHE A 115 -12.35 -9.08 -8.81
CA PHE A 115 -12.20 -7.83 -9.53
C PHE A 115 -13.58 -7.31 -9.93
N ILE A 116 -13.83 -6.03 -9.69
CA ILE A 116 -15.03 -5.31 -10.06
C ILE A 116 -14.78 -4.69 -11.44
N VAL A 117 -15.40 -5.27 -12.46
CA VAL A 117 -15.33 -4.84 -13.87
C VAL A 117 -16.64 -4.14 -14.26
N GLU A 118 -16.55 -2.88 -14.68
CA GLU A 118 -17.68 -2.08 -15.22
C GLU A 118 -17.94 -2.31 -16.72
#